data_AF-A0A3D9HVR8-F1
#
_entry.id   AF-A0A3D9HVR8-F1
#
_cell.length_a   1.000
_cell.length_b   1.000
_cell.length_c   1.000
_cell.angle_alpha   90.00
_cell.angle_beta   90.00
_cell.angle_gamma   90.00
#
_symmetry.space_group_name_H-M   'P 1'
#
loop_
_entity.id
_entity.type
_entity.pdbx_description
1 polymer ?
#
loop_
_entity_poly.entity_id
_entity_poly.type
_entity_poly.pdbx_seq_one_letter_code
_entity_poly.pdbx_strand_id
1 'polypeptide(L)'
;MTITPNEVPRRSSLNVLVLVAVAFVLCLILGYAFALIFGERAWVFDDIGKAGLFGDSFGILNSLFSGLAFVGIVYTILLQKQELGYQREELALTRKELMLSREEMARQVEASQQQNFEATFFQMLRFHSDTIDSMQATYKHSKYLGRECIKVYRQYFDDVMHEKIPANAPSDIEVEELARFNQFWSYAMNDLLPYFKQFQKILSFIENSDVAGKQLYADLVSSKLSAQEAGLIEGVLSYNNSFPELSSLVEKYEVVPLGISSKLKSEAPTSISVRRVDGV
;
A
#
# COMPACT_ATOMS: atom_id res chain seq x y z
N MET A 1 30.27 4.79 -17.06
CA MET A 1 30.25 4.63 -18.54
C MET A 1 29.76 5.94 -19.13
N THR A 2 30.67 6.74 -19.66
CA THR A 2 30.41 8.04 -20.26
C THR A 2 29.87 7.84 -21.67
N ILE A 3 28.57 8.08 -21.86
CA ILE A 3 27.92 8.06 -23.17
C ILE A 3 28.36 9.33 -23.91
N THR A 4 29.14 9.16 -24.99
CA THR A 4 29.48 10.24 -25.91
C THR A 4 28.22 10.73 -26.63
N PRO A 5 27.97 12.05 -26.73
CA PRO A 5 26.84 12.54 -27.49
C PRO A 5 27.11 12.28 -28.97
N ASN A 6 26.31 11.40 -29.55
CA ASN A 6 26.28 11.17 -30.99
C ASN A 6 25.92 12.49 -31.67
N GLU A 7 26.77 13.00 -32.56
CA GLU A 7 26.60 14.29 -33.22
C GLU A 7 25.29 14.32 -34.00
N VAL A 8 24.27 14.97 -33.44
CA VAL A 8 23.04 15.31 -34.15
C VAL A 8 23.44 16.27 -35.28
N PRO A 9 23.20 15.95 -36.57
CA PRO A 9 23.47 16.90 -37.62
C PRO A 9 22.59 18.13 -37.39
N ARG A 10 23.30 19.23 -37.15
CA ARG A 10 22.84 20.57 -36.78
C ARG A 10 21.69 20.99 -37.71
N ARG A 11 20.46 21.12 -37.18
CA ARG A 11 19.28 21.65 -37.91
C ARG A 11 19.58 22.94 -38.72
N SER A 12 20.61 23.70 -38.35
CA SER A 12 21.06 24.88 -39.09
C SER A 12 21.71 24.59 -40.45
N SER A 13 22.42 23.48 -40.65
CA SER A 13 23.06 23.18 -41.94
C SER A 13 22.06 22.75 -43.01
N LEU A 14 20.98 22.07 -42.60
CA LEU A 14 19.88 21.70 -43.48
C LEU A 14 19.13 22.94 -44.00
N ASN A 15 18.81 23.88 -43.11
CA ASN A 15 18.13 25.13 -43.48
C ASN A 15 18.96 25.96 -44.47
N VAL A 16 20.29 26.00 -44.28
CA VAL A 16 21.21 26.68 -45.20
C VAL A 16 21.22 25.99 -46.56
N LEU A 17 21.26 24.65 -46.60
CA LEU A 17 21.26 23.89 -47.86
C LEU A 17 19.95 24.06 -48.64
N VAL A 18 18.81 24.06 -47.94
CA VAL A 18 17.48 24.32 -48.55
C VAL A 18 17.40 25.74 -49.10
N LEU A 19 17.87 26.75 -48.34
CA LEU A 19 17.89 28.15 -48.81
C LEU A 19 18.78 28.33 -50.04
N VAL A 20 19.94 27.68 -50.08
CA VAL A 20 20.85 27.70 -51.23
C VAL A 20 20.21 27.03 -52.45
N ALA A 21 19.53 25.89 -52.28
CA ALA A 21 18.83 25.21 -53.37
C ALA A 21 17.68 26.06 -53.93
N VAL A 22 16.87 26.69 -53.06
CA VAL A 22 15.79 27.61 -53.47
C VAL A 22 16.34 28.82 -54.21
N ALA A 23 17.41 29.44 -53.70
CA ALA A 23 18.05 30.58 -54.35
C ALA A 23 18.63 30.20 -55.72
N PHE A 24 19.25 29.02 -55.85
CA PHE A 24 19.77 28.50 -57.12
C PHE A 24 18.65 28.29 -58.14
N VAL A 25 17.53 27.69 -57.73
CA VAL A 25 16.36 27.51 -58.59
C VAL A 25 15.76 28.84 -59.04
N LEU A 26 15.63 29.81 -58.13
CA LEU A 26 15.19 31.16 -58.47
C LEU A 26 16.16 31.86 -59.44
N CYS A 27 17.47 31.67 -59.26
CA CYS A 27 18.48 32.22 -60.17
C CYS A 27 18.39 31.61 -61.57
N LEU A 28 18.13 30.30 -61.68
CA LEU A 28 17.89 29.64 -62.96
C LEU A 28 16.62 30.16 -63.64
N ILE A 29 15.53 30.33 -62.88
CA ILE A 29 14.26 30.87 -63.40
C ILE A 29 14.44 32.32 -63.88
N LEU A 30 15.10 33.17 -63.06
CA LEU A 30 15.34 34.59 -63.38
C LEU A 30 16.34 34.77 -64.51
N GLY A 31 17.43 34.01 -64.52
CA GLY A 31 18.42 34.03 -65.60
C GLY A 31 17.83 33.55 -66.93
N TYR A 32 16.97 32.54 -66.88
CA TYR A 32 16.21 32.08 -68.04
C TYR A 32 15.19 33.13 -68.52
N ALA A 33 14.39 33.72 -67.62
CA ALA A 33 13.48 34.81 -67.96
C ALA A 33 14.21 36.03 -68.56
N PHE A 34 15.39 36.36 -68.02
CA PHE A 34 16.24 37.43 -68.54
C PHE A 34 16.77 37.12 -69.96
N ALA A 35 17.22 35.89 -70.20
CA ALA A 35 17.65 35.44 -71.53
C ALA A 35 16.51 35.50 -72.58
N LEU A 36 15.26 35.25 -72.17
CA LEU A 36 14.08 35.37 -73.04
C LEU A 36 13.74 36.83 -73.39
N ILE A 37 13.94 37.76 -72.46
CA ILE A 37 13.60 39.18 -72.65
C ILE A 37 14.67 39.90 -73.48
N PHE A 38 15.95 39.54 -73.31
CA PHE A 38 17.09 40.28 -73.89
C PHE A 38 17.83 39.56 -75.03
N GLY A 39 17.45 38.33 -75.40
CA GLY A 39 17.99 37.64 -76.57
C GLY A 39 17.49 38.27 -77.87
N GLU A 40 18.33 39.04 -78.55
CA GLU A 40 17.97 39.94 -79.68
C GLU A 40 17.46 39.30 -81.00
N ARG A 41 16.94 38.06 -81.00
CA ARG A 41 16.33 37.49 -82.22
C ARG A 41 15.39 36.31 -81.95
N ALA A 42 14.23 36.54 -81.33
CA ALA A 42 13.28 35.44 -81.11
C ALA A 42 11.79 35.81 -81.03
N TRP A 43 11.36 36.95 -81.57
CA TRP A 43 9.93 37.33 -81.58
C TRP A 43 9.37 37.48 -82.99
N VAL A 44 9.33 36.37 -83.74
CA VAL A 44 8.33 36.13 -84.79
C VAL A 44 8.04 34.62 -84.82
N PHE A 45 7.05 34.17 -84.05
CA PHE A 45 6.47 32.81 -84.19
C PHE A 45 5.36 32.88 -85.24
N ASP A 46 5.71 32.99 -86.52
CA ASP A 46 4.74 32.84 -87.63
C ASP A 46 4.40 31.37 -87.91
N ASP A 47 5.06 30.44 -87.21
CA ASP A 47 5.00 29.00 -87.45
C ASP A 47 4.99 28.22 -86.13
N ILE A 48 3.95 27.41 -85.92
CA ILE A 48 3.67 26.61 -84.71
C ILE A 48 4.85 25.67 -84.39
N GLY A 49 5.62 25.24 -85.40
CA GLY A 49 6.77 24.35 -85.22
C GLY A 49 7.91 24.96 -84.39
N LYS A 50 8.12 26.28 -84.44
CA LYS A 50 9.19 26.96 -83.66
C LYS A 50 8.79 27.17 -82.19
N ALA A 51 7.49 27.33 -81.92
CA ALA A 51 6.96 27.37 -80.56
C ALA A 51 7.01 25.98 -79.89
N GLY A 52 6.83 24.91 -80.66
CA GLY A 52 7.02 23.52 -80.19
C GLY A 52 8.48 23.24 -79.77
N LEU A 53 9.46 23.59 -80.61
CA LEU A 53 10.89 23.43 -80.30
C LEU A 53 11.35 24.25 -79.06
N PHE A 54 10.71 25.40 -78.85
CA PHE A 54 10.90 26.22 -77.67
C PHE A 54 10.34 25.55 -76.41
N GLY A 55 9.13 24.99 -76.49
CA GLY A 55 8.53 24.16 -75.44
C GLY A 55 9.37 22.93 -75.09
N ASP A 56 9.97 22.27 -76.08
CA ASP A 56 10.83 21.08 -75.89
C ASP A 56 12.09 21.39 -75.06
N SER A 57 12.61 22.62 -75.14
CA SER A 57 13.77 23.05 -74.31
C SER A 57 13.42 23.14 -72.82
N PHE A 58 12.15 23.39 -72.47
CA PHE A 58 11.67 23.31 -71.08
C PHE A 58 11.50 21.88 -70.59
N GLY A 59 11.43 20.88 -71.49
CA GLY A 59 11.35 19.47 -71.11
C GLY A 59 12.56 19.02 -70.28
N ILE A 60 13.75 19.52 -70.61
CA ILE A 60 15.00 19.23 -69.86
C ILE A 60 14.96 19.85 -68.46
N LEU A 61 14.53 21.12 -68.34
CA LEU A 61 14.38 21.79 -67.04
C LEU A 61 13.30 21.12 -66.18
N ASN A 62 12.15 20.78 -66.77
CA ASN A 62 11.06 20.11 -66.08
C ASN A 62 11.47 18.71 -65.59
N SER A 63 12.28 17.99 -66.38
CA SER A 63 12.84 16.70 -65.99
C SER A 63 13.85 16.84 -64.85
N LEU A 64 14.70 17.87 -64.87
CA LEU A 64 15.65 18.17 -63.79
C LEU A 64 14.94 18.54 -62.48
N PHE A 65 13.91 19.39 -62.55
CA PHE A 65 13.08 19.74 -61.39
C PHE A 65 12.36 18.51 -60.82
N SER A 66 11.82 17.66 -61.70
CA SER A 66 11.18 16.41 -61.30
C SER A 66 12.15 15.44 -60.62
N GLY A 67 13.39 15.33 -61.11
CA GLY A 67 14.46 14.55 -60.49
C GLY A 67 14.87 15.10 -59.11
N LEU A 68 15.04 16.42 -58.98
CA LEU A 68 15.36 17.07 -57.71
C LEU A 68 14.22 16.94 -56.69
N ALA A 69 12.96 17.09 -57.12
CA ALA A 69 11.79 16.87 -56.28
C ALA A 69 11.75 15.41 -55.77
N PHE A 70 12.04 14.44 -56.63
CA PHE A 70 12.12 13.03 -56.25
C PHE A 70 13.21 12.78 -55.20
N VAL A 71 14.41 13.35 -55.39
CA VAL A 71 15.51 13.27 -54.39
C VAL A 71 15.09 13.89 -53.06
N GLY A 72 14.41 15.05 -53.08
CA GLY A 72 13.88 15.70 -51.88
C GLY A 72 12.85 14.85 -51.12
N ILE A 73 11.97 14.16 -51.85
CA ILE A 73 11.00 13.22 -51.27
C ILE A 73 11.73 12.03 -50.62
N VAL A 74 12.68 11.40 -51.34
CA VAL A 74 13.47 10.28 -50.80
C VAL A 74 14.22 10.70 -49.55
N TYR A 75 14.85 11.87 -49.55
CA TYR A 75 15.54 12.42 -48.38
C TYR A 75 14.58 12.59 -47.19
N THR A 76 13.38 13.13 -47.44
CA THR A 76 12.36 13.31 -46.41
C THR A 76 11.90 11.96 -45.82
N ILE A 77 11.71 10.94 -46.65
CA ILE A 77 11.36 9.58 -46.21
C ILE A 77 12.47 8.98 -45.31
N LEU A 78 13.73 9.18 -45.67
CA LEU A 78 14.86 8.72 -44.85
C LEU A 78 14.87 9.40 -43.47
N LEU A 79 14.63 10.72 -43.42
CA LEU A 79 14.55 11.47 -42.18
C LEU A 79 13.36 11.01 -41.32
N GLN A 80 12.18 10.85 -41.92
CA GLN A 80 10.98 10.33 -41.24
C GLN A 80 11.22 8.92 -40.68
N LYS A 81 11.92 8.04 -41.42
CA LYS A 81 12.27 6.70 -40.93
C LYS A 81 13.18 6.77 -39.70
N GLN A 82 14.15 7.68 -39.68
CA GLN A 82 15.03 7.89 -38.55
C GLN A 82 14.27 8.42 -37.33
N GLU A 83 13.39 9.41 -37.53
CA GLU A 83 12.53 9.96 -36.47
C GLU A 83 11.60 8.90 -35.87
N LEU A 84 10.98 8.06 -36.70
CA LEU A 84 10.19 6.92 -36.23
C LEU A 84 11.03 5.91 -35.43
N GLY A 85 12.31 5.76 -35.76
CA GLY A 85 13.26 4.97 -34.99
C GLY A 85 13.43 5.54 -33.57
N TYR A 86 13.72 6.83 -33.46
CA TYR A 86 13.86 7.50 -32.16
C TYR A 86 12.56 7.49 -31.36
N GLN A 87 11.41 7.73 -31.98
CA GLN A 87 10.11 7.67 -31.30
C GLN A 87 9.81 6.26 -30.75
N ARG A 88 10.19 5.19 -31.48
CA ARG A 88 10.03 3.81 -31.00
C ARG A 88 10.94 3.51 -29.80
N GLU A 89 12.18 4.01 -29.85
CA GLU A 89 13.13 3.87 -28.75
C GLU A 89 12.66 4.60 -27.50
N GLU A 90 12.24 5.86 -27.64
CA GLU A 90 11.67 6.66 -26.54
C GLU A 90 10.42 5.99 -25.96
N LEU A 91 9.51 5.47 -26.79
CA LEU A 91 8.34 4.73 -26.32
C LEU A 91 8.73 3.45 -25.55
N ALA A 92 9.77 2.74 -26.00
CA ALA A 92 10.26 1.55 -25.31
C ALA A 92 10.87 1.89 -23.94
N LEU A 93 11.64 2.98 -23.85
CA LEU A 93 12.20 3.49 -22.59
C LEU A 93 11.09 3.94 -21.64
N THR A 94 10.12 4.72 -22.10
CA THR A 94 8.97 5.18 -21.31
C THR A 94 8.16 4.00 -20.77
N ARG A 95 7.93 2.96 -21.60
CA ARG A 95 7.25 1.74 -21.14
C ARG A 95 8.03 1.03 -20.04
N LYS A 96 9.36 0.94 -20.19
CA LYS A 96 10.23 0.33 -19.19
C LYS A 96 10.20 1.11 -17.87
N GLU A 97 10.26 2.43 -17.92
CA GLU A 97 10.20 3.29 -16.74
C GLU A 97 8.84 3.18 -16.03
N LEU A 98 7.73 3.15 -16.78
CA LEU A 98 6.39 2.92 -16.22
C LEU A 98 6.27 1.55 -15.54
N MET A 99 6.88 0.50 -16.08
CA MET A 99 6.90 -0.82 -15.45
C MET A 99 7.66 -0.79 -14.12
N LEU A 100 8.85 -0.19 -14.09
CA LEU A 100 9.65 -0.05 -12.87
C LEU A 100 8.93 0.79 -11.81
N SER A 101 8.30 1.90 -12.22
CA SER A 101 7.52 2.76 -11.33
C SER A 101 6.32 2.03 -10.73
N ARG A 102 5.62 1.18 -11.51
CA ARG A 102 4.54 0.34 -10.98
C ARG A 102 5.02 -0.67 -9.95
N GLU A 103 6.18 -1.26 -10.16
CA GLU A 103 6.79 -2.20 -9.21
C GLU A 103 7.21 -1.51 -7.91
N GLU A 104 7.81 -0.32 -7.98
CA GLU A 104 8.10 0.50 -6.80
C GLU A 104 6.84 0.94 -6.07
N MET A 105 5.80 1.36 -6.79
CA MET A 105 4.54 1.75 -6.19
C MET A 105 3.86 0.57 -5.48
N ALA A 106 3.92 -0.63 -6.05
CA ALA A 106 3.41 -1.85 -5.40
C ALA A 106 4.15 -2.11 -4.07
N ARG A 107 5.49 -2.08 -4.08
CA ARG A 107 6.31 -2.21 -2.86
C ARG A 107 6.02 -1.12 -1.83
N GLN A 108 5.77 0.11 -2.28
CA GLN A 108 5.42 1.22 -1.39
C GLN A 108 4.05 1.01 -0.74
N VAL A 109 3.07 0.50 -1.49
CA VAL A 109 1.73 0.19 -0.96
C VAL A 109 1.84 -0.89 0.12
N GLU A 110 2.58 -1.97 -0.13
CA GLU A 110 2.82 -3.04 0.86
C GLU A 110 3.50 -2.50 2.12
N ALA A 111 4.59 -1.74 1.97
CA ALA A 111 5.29 -1.13 3.11
C ALA A 111 4.40 -0.15 3.89
N SER A 112 3.59 0.64 3.19
CA SER A 112 2.64 1.58 3.81
C SER A 112 1.54 0.85 4.59
N GLN A 113 1.00 -0.25 4.05
CA GLN A 113 0.03 -1.08 4.76
C GLN A 113 0.61 -1.66 6.05
N GLN A 114 1.85 -2.15 6.00
CA GLN A 114 2.55 -2.64 7.19
C GLN A 114 2.76 -1.51 8.21
N GLN A 115 3.21 -0.33 7.79
CA GLN A 115 3.40 0.82 8.68
C GLN A 115 2.09 1.27 9.33
N ASN A 116 0.98 1.31 8.58
CA ASN A 116 -0.33 1.68 9.10
C ASN A 116 -0.85 0.67 10.12
N PHE A 117 -0.63 -0.63 9.86
CA PHE A 117 -0.92 -1.70 10.81
C PHE A 117 -0.10 -1.52 12.09
N GLU A 118 1.22 -1.41 11.99
CA GLU A 118 2.12 -1.25 13.13
C GLU A 118 1.77 -0.02 13.96
N ALA A 119 1.52 1.12 13.32
CA ALA A 119 1.11 2.35 14.00
C ALA A 119 -0.17 2.15 14.82
N THR A 120 -1.19 1.52 14.22
CA THR A 120 -2.46 1.23 14.90
C THR A 120 -2.26 0.22 16.04
N PHE A 121 -1.50 -0.85 15.80
CA PHE A 121 -1.18 -1.87 16.80
C PHE A 121 -0.46 -1.27 18.02
N PHE A 122 0.59 -0.48 17.81
CA PHE A 122 1.31 0.18 18.90
C PHE A 122 0.45 1.24 19.61
N GLN A 123 -0.46 1.91 18.90
CA GLN A 123 -1.42 2.81 19.53
C GLN A 123 -2.40 2.04 20.43
N MET A 124 -2.89 0.88 20.00
CA MET A 124 -3.74 0.02 20.83
C MET A 124 -3.00 -0.51 22.07
N LEU A 125 -1.72 -0.88 21.95
CA LEU A 125 -0.89 -1.25 23.09
C LEU A 125 -0.72 -0.10 24.09
N ARG A 126 -0.57 1.14 23.61
CA ARG A 126 -0.50 2.32 24.48
C ARG A 126 -1.81 2.54 25.22
N PHE A 127 -2.95 2.52 24.52
CA PHE A 127 -4.27 2.65 25.14
C PHE A 127 -4.56 1.54 26.17
N HIS A 128 -4.06 0.33 25.92
CA HIS A 128 -4.13 -0.76 26.88
C HIS A 128 -3.30 -0.46 28.14
N SER A 129 -2.07 0.05 28.00
CA SER A 129 -1.27 0.52 29.14
C SER A 129 -1.96 1.65 29.89
N ASP A 130 -2.50 2.66 29.18
CA ASP A 130 -3.20 3.79 29.79
C ASP A 130 -4.42 3.33 30.60
N THR A 131 -5.11 2.29 30.11
CA THR A 131 -6.23 1.67 30.84
C THR A 131 -5.75 1.03 32.13
N ILE A 132 -4.65 0.27 32.10
CA ILE A 132 -4.03 -0.28 33.31
C ILE A 132 -3.62 0.84 34.25
N ASP A 133 -2.97 1.89 33.77
CA ASP A 133 -2.48 3.01 34.57
C ASP A 133 -3.61 3.82 35.23
N SER A 134 -4.81 3.81 34.63
CA SER A 134 -6.01 4.45 35.19
C SER A 134 -6.74 3.65 36.28
N MET A 135 -6.41 2.35 36.45
CA MET A 135 -7.09 1.47 37.40
C MET A 135 -6.90 1.91 38.84
N GLN A 136 -7.93 1.69 39.67
CA GLN A 136 -7.90 2.01 41.09
C GLN A 136 -8.61 0.92 41.91
N ALA A 137 -7.84 0.18 42.70
CA ALA A 137 -8.35 -0.88 43.54
C ALA A 137 -8.20 -0.54 45.03
N THR A 138 -9.15 -0.96 45.86
CA THR A 138 -9.05 -0.86 47.33
C THR A 138 -9.15 -2.23 47.95
N TYR A 139 -8.03 -2.74 48.47
CA TYR A 139 -7.95 -4.07 49.05
C TYR A 139 -7.29 -4.05 50.44
N LYS A 140 -7.87 -4.76 51.41
CA LYS A 140 -7.41 -4.80 52.81
C LYS A 140 -7.09 -3.40 53.37
N HIS A 141 -8.01 -2.46 53.18
CA HIS A 141 -7.92 -1.04 53.59
C HIS A 141 -6.81 -0.20 52.93
N SER A 142 -6.11 -0.74 51.93
CA SER A 142 -5.09 -0.02 51.17
C SER A 142 -5.57 0.29 49.76
N LYS A 143 -5.22 1.48 49.25
CA LYS A 143 -5.48 1.88 47.86
C LYS A 143 -4.29 1.56 46.98
N TYR A 144 -4.57 1.04 45.81
CA TYR A 144 -3.59 0.69 44.79
C TYR A 144 -3.95 1.39 43.49
N LEU A 145 -2.93 1.74 42.71
CA LEU A 145 -3.07 2.49 41.47
C LEU A 145 -2.28 1.79 40.36
N GLY A 146 -2.79 1.90 39.13
CA GLY A 146 -2.10 1.44 37.95
C GLY A 146 -1.81 -0.06 37.98
N ARG A 147 -0.59 -0.44 37.58
CA ARG A 147 -0.14 -1.84 37.52
C ARG A 147 -0.21 -2.59 38.85
N GLU A 148 -0.13 -1.91 40.00
CA GLU A 148 -0.27 -2.59 41.30
C GLU A 148 -1.69 -3.14 41.50
N CYS A 149 -2.70 -2.57 40.85
CA CYS A 149 -4.07 -3.09 40.84
C CYS A 149 -4.13 -4.50 40.27
N ILE A 150 -3.33 -4.84 39.25
CA ILE A 150 -3.32 -6.20 38.70
C ILE A 150 -2.85 -7.23 39.73
N LYS A 151 -1.80 -6.90 40.49
CA LYS A 151 -1.32 -7.78 41.57
C LYS A 151 -2.41 -7.99 42.63
N VAL A 152 -3.12 -6.92 42.97
CA VAL A 152 -4.23 -6.96 43.93
C VAL A 152 -5.41 -7.78 43.42
N TYR A 153 -5.80 -7.60 42.16
CA TYR A 153 -6.84 -8.42 41.56
C TYR A 153 -6.44 -9.87 41.50
N ARG A 154 -5.18 -10.17 41.16
CA ARG A 154 -4.70 -11.56 41.18
C ARG A 154 -4.71 -12.15 42.60
N GLN A 155 -4.22 -11.42 43.59
CA GLN A 155 -4.25 -11.86 44.98
C GLN A 155 -5.69 -12.07 45.47
N TYR A 156 -6.61 -11.17 45.13
CA TYR A 156 -8.01 -11.30 45.53
C TYR A 156 -8.69 -12.47 44.82
N PHE A 157 -8.38 -12.71 43.54
CA PHE A 157 -8.83 -13.90 42.82
C PHE A 157 -8.37 -15.18 43.54
N ASP A 158 -7.08 -15.29 43.86
CA ASP A 158 -6.53 -16.45 44.56
C ASP A 158 -7.14 -16.60 45.98
N ASP A 159 -7.29 -15.51 46.73
CA ASP A 159 -7.86 -15.50 48.08
C ASP A 159 -9.33 -16.01 48.06
N VAL A 160 -10.13 -15.59 47.08
CA VAL A 160 -11.54 -16.02 46.94
C VAL A 160 -11.63 -17.47 46.45
N MET A 161 -10.78 -17.86 45.48
CA MET A 161 -10.81 -19.23 44.92
C MET A 161 -10.29 -20.29 45.89
N HIS A 162 -9.41 -19.93 46.83
CA HIS A 162 -8.87 -20.85 47.85
C HIS A 162 -9.60 -20.80 49.20
N GLU A 163 -10.69 -20.05 49.30
CA GLU A 163 -11.51 -20.03 50.52
C GLU A 163 -12.04 -21.44 50.84
N LYS A 164 -12.07 -21.83 52.12
CA LYS A 164 -12.55 -23.17 52.50
C LYS A 164 -14.05 -23.26 52.22
N ILE A 165 -14.46 -24.29 51.47
CA ILE A 165 -15.87 -24.58 51.23
C ILE A 165 -16.57 -24.81 52.59
N PRO A 166 -17.61 -24.04 52.94
CA PRO A 166 -18.37 -24.26 54.17
C PRO A 166 -18.93 -25.69 54.19
N ALA A 167 -18.95 -26.34 55.36
CA ALA A 167 -19.49 -27.70 55.49
C ALA A 167 -20.97 -27.85 55.09
N ASN A 168 -21.68 -26.72 54.96
CA ASN A 168 -23.09 -26.64 54.57
C ASN A 168 -23.30 -26.14 53.12
N ALA A 169 -22.23 -26.03 52.33
CA ALA A 169 -22.31 -25.60 50.93
C ALA A 169 -23.09 -26.63 50.08
N PRO A 170 -23.70 -26.20 48.96
CA PRO A 170 -24.29 -27.12 47.99
C PRO A 170 -23.29 -28.22 47.63
N SER A 171 -23.76 -29.45 47.43
CA SER A 171 -22.90 -30.60 47.11
C SER A 171 -22.21 -30.50 45.73
N ASP A 172 -22.52 -29.46 44.95
CA ASP A 172 -22.00 -29.26 43.60
C ASP A 172 -20.84 -28.25 43.62
N ILE A 173 -19.64 -28.77 43.39
CA ILE A 173 -18.37 -28.02 43.40
C ILE A 173 -18.37 -26.93 42.33
N GLU A 174 -18.98 -27.18 41.16
CA GLU A 174 -18.97 -26.24 40.05
C GLU A 174 -19.81 -24.99 40.34
N VAL A 175 -20.95 -25.17 41.02
CA VAL A 175 -21.81 -24.06 41.44
C VAL A 175 -21.10 -23.15 42.44
N GLU A 176 -20.34 -23.73 43.38
CA GLU A 176 -19.59 -22.99 44.39
C GLU A 176 -18.37 -22.26 43.79
N GLU A 177 -17.67 -22.88 42.84
CA GLU A 177 -16.58 -22.23 42.08
C GLU A 177 -17.10 -21.04 41.26
N LEU A 178 -18.25 -21.20 40.59
CA LEU A 178 -18.87 -20.12 39.83
C LEU A 178 -19.37 -18.98 40.72
N ALA A 179 -19.92 -19.29 41.91
CA ALA A 179 -20.34 -18.28 42.88
C ALA A 179 -19.15 -17.43 43.36
N ARG A 180 -18.02 -18.08 43.66
CA ARG A 180 -16.75 -17.43 44.02
C ARG A 180 -16.18 -16.59 42.90
N PHE A 181 -16.19 -17.11 41.67
CA PHE A 181 -15.81 -16.32 40.51
C PHE A 181 -16.67 -15.07 40.36
N ASN A 182 -17.99 -15.19 40.53
CA ASN A 182 -18.90 -14.04 40.43
C ASN A 182 -18.66 -13.01 41.54
N GLN A 183 -18.31 -13.43 42.75
CA GLN A 183 -17.88 -12.53 43.82
C GLN A 183 -16.61 -11.77 43.44
N PHE A 184 -15.60 -12.47 42.90
CA PHE A 184 -14.39 -11.83 42.38
C PHE A 184 -14.73 -10.83 41.25
N TRP A 185 -15.50 -11.28 40.27
CA TRP A 185 -15.80 -10.52 39.06
C TRP A 185 -16.60 -9.27 39.40
N SER A 186 -17.61 -9.35 40.28
CA SER A 186 -18.40 -8.19 40.69
C SER A 186 -17.55 -7.07 41.30
N TYR A 187 -16.51 -7.41 42.05
CA TYR A 187 -15.56 -6.45 42.64
C TYR A 187 -14.61 -5.86 41.58
N ALA A 188 -14.12 -6.68 40.65
CA ALA A 188 -13.05 -6.29 39.72
C ALA A 188 -13.54 -5.80 38.35
N MET A 189 -14.82 -6.01 38.02
CA MET A 189 -15.37 -5.83 36.66
C MET A 189 -15.18 -4.43 36.09
N ASN A 190 -15.29 -3.37 36.91
CA ASN A 190 -15.18 -2.00 36.41
C ASN A 190 -13.83 -1.71 35.75
N ASP A 191 -12.75 -2.30 36.27
CA ASP A 191 -11.40 -2.12 35.76
C ASP A 191 -11.03 -3.25 34.79
N LEU A 192 -11.38 -4.50 35.12
CA LEU A 192 -11.01 -5.66 34.31
C LEU A 192 -11.82 -5.80 33.02
N LEU A 193 -13.10 -5.45 32.99
CA LEU A 193 -13.91 -5.58 31.76
C LEU A 193 -13.37 -4.73 30.61
N PRO A 194 -13.05 -3.43 30.79
CA PRO A 194 -12.37 -2.64 29.75
C PRO A 194 -11.02 -3.24 29.35
N TYR A 195 -10.22 -3.69 30.32
CA TYR A 195 -8.92 -4.33 30.07
C TYR A 195 -9.04 -5.55 29.16
N PHE A 196 -9.90 -6.51 29.50
CA PHE A 196 -10.10 -7.74 28.72
C PHE A 196 -10.66 -7.45 27.33
N LYS A 197 -11.58 -6.48 27.22
CA LYS A 197 -12.11 -6.05 25.91
C LYS A 197 -11.00 -5.48 25.02
N GLN A 198 -10.13 -4.64 25.56
CA GLN A 198 -9.02 -4.06 24.78
C GLN A 198 -7.99 -5.12 24.41
N PHE A 199 -7.67 -6.03 25.34
CA PHE A 199 -6.77 -7.15 25.10
C PHE A 199 -7.30 -8.05 23.97
N GLN A 200 -8.59 -8.42 24.00
CA GLN A 200 -9.25 -9.11 22.89
C GLN A 200 -9.14 -8.31 21.60
N LYS A 201 -9.41 -7.01 21.62
CA LYS A 201 -9.33 -6.19 20.39
C LYS A 201 -7.93 -6.15 19.80
N ILE A 202 -6.87 -6.12 20.60
CA ILE A 202 -5.49 -6.21 20.11
C ILE A 202 -5.27 -7.53 19.38
N LEU A 203 -5.65 -8.66 19.98
CA LEU A 203 -5.47 -9.97 19.34
C LEU A 203 -6.37 -10.15 18.12
N SER A 204 -7.62 -9.69 18.16
CA SER A 204 -8.52 -9.69 17.01
C SER A 204 -8.00 -8.80 15.89
N PHE A 205 -7.33 -7.69 16.21
CA PHE A 205 -6.73 -6.81 15.21
C PHE A 205 -5.56 -7.50 14.49
N ILE A 206 -4.71 -8.22 15.22
CA ILE A 206 -3.67 -9.08 14.63
C ILE A 206 -4.31 -10.15 13.74
N GLU A 207 -5.30 -10.88 14.25
CA GLU A 207 -5.97 -11.97 13.54
C GLU A 207 -6.61 -11.53 12.22
N ASN A 208 -7.33 -10.42 12.24
CA ASN A 208 -8.11 -9.94 11.09
C ASN A 208 -7.29 -9.11 10.08
N SER A 209 -6.01 -8.85 10.36
CA SER A 209 -5.14 -8.10 9.45
C SER A 209 -4.52 -8.99 8.37
N ASP A 210 -4.08 -8.41 7.26
CA ASP A 210 -3.32 -9.11 6.21
C ASP A 210 -1.79 -9.04 6.46
N VAL A 211 -1.36 -8.65 7.66
CA VAL A 211 0.06 -8.46 7.97
C VAL A 211 0.80 -9.82 7.96
N ALA A 212 2.01 -9.82 7.41
CA ALA A 212 2.92 -10.94 7.56
C ALA A 212 3.43 -11.04 9.01
N GLY A 213 3.67 -12.26 9.50
CA GLY A 213 4.28 -12.47 10.81
C GLY A 213 3.37 -12.17 12.01
N LYS A 214 2.07 -12.48 11.93
CA LYS A 214 1.10 -12.31 13.03
C LYS A 214 1.59 -12.81 14.40
N GLN A 215 2.27 -13.97 14.43
CA GLN A 215 2.85 -14.54 15.65
C GLN A 215 3.84 -13.59 16.33
N LEU A 216 4.68 -12.88 15.56
CA LEU A 216 5.64 -11.91 16.12
C LEU A 216 4.92 -10.81 16.93
N TYR A 217 3.80 -10.31 16.43
CA TYR A 217 3.02 -9.29 17.13
C TYR A 217 2.32 -9.85 18.37
N ALA A 218 1.85 -11.10 18.31
CA ALA A 218 1.27 -11.78 19.46
C ALA A 218 2.33 -12.07 20.54
N ASP A 219 3.53 -12.48 20.15
CA ASP A 219 4.67 -12.67 21.06
C ASP A 219 5.07 -11.35 21.72
N LEU A 220 5.00 -10.24 20.99
CA LEU A 220 5.24 -8.91 21.55
C LEU A 220 4.17 -8.56 22.60
N VAL A 221 2.89 -8.87 22.35
CA VAL A 221 1.82 -8.72 23.36
C VAL A 221 2.14 -9.59 24.58
N SER A 222 2.46 -10.87 24.38
CA SER A 222 2.82 -11.81 25.45
C SER A 222 3.99 -11.31 26.30
N SER A 223 5.05 -10.81 25.65
CA SER A 223 6.25 -10.28 26.33
C SER A 223 5.99 -9.06 27.22
N LYS A 224 4.86 -8.37 27.00
CA LYS A 224 4.46 -7.22 27.83
C LYS A 224 3.66 -7.63 29.06
N LEU A 225 3.18 -8.86 29.13
CA LEU A 225 2.44 -9.38 30.27
C LEU A 225 3.40 -9.76 31.40
N SER A 226 3.11 -9.26 32.59
CA SER A 226 3.70 -9.78 33.81
C SER A 226 3.13 -11.17 34.14
N ALA A 227 3.85 -11.96 34.94
CA ALA A 227 3.36 -13.27 35.40
C ALA A 227 2.00 -13.18 36.13
N GLN A 228 1.75 -12.06 36.82
CA GLN A 228 0.49 -11.81 37.54
C GLN A 228 -0.65 -11.52 36.55
N GLU A 229 -0.40 -10.69 35.54
CA GLU A 229 -1.35 -10.41 34.45
C GLU A 229 -1.69 -11.70 33.67
N ALA A 230 -0.67 -12.48 33.30
CA ALA A 230 -0.81 -13.71 32.55
C ALA A 230 -1.73 -14.72 33.28
N GLY A 231 -1.45 -15.02 34.54
CA GLY A 231 -2.31 -15.96 35.26
C GLY A 231 -3.65 -15.37 35.72
N LEU A 232 -3.80 -14.04 35.80
CA LEU A 232 -5.13 -13.42 35.95
C LEU A 232 -5.98 -13.62 34.69
N ILE A 233 -5.37 -13.47 33.51
CA ILE A 233 -6.03 -13.76 32.22
C ILE A 233 -6.45 -15.22 32.17
N GLU A 234 -5.56 -16.15 32.48
CA GLU A 234 -5.84 -17.59 32.55
C GLU A 234 -6.99 -17.90 33.51
N GLY A 235 -6.93 -17.36 34.75
CA GLY A 235 -7.96 -17.57 35.75
C GLY A 235 -9.32 -17.04 35.30
N VAL A 236 -9.39 -15.82 34.75
CA VAL A 236 -10.65 -15.26 34.26
C VAL A 236 -11.19 -16.04 33.07
N LEU A 237 -10.36 -16.40 32.09
CA LEU A 237 -10.81 -17.16 30.90
C LEU A 237 -11.27 -18.58 31.25
N SER A 238 -10.80 -19.16 32.35
CA SER A 238 -11.22 -20.48 32.82
C SER A 238 -12.63 -20.50 33.43
N TYR A 239 -13.17 -19.36 33.86
CA TYR A 239 -14.50 -19.29 34.49
C TYR A 239 -15.47 -18.37 33.74
N ASN A 240 -14.96 -17.45 32.93
CA ASN A 240 -15.74 -16.44 32.24
C ASN A 240 -15.97 -16.78 30.77
N ASN A 241 -17.14 -17.32 30.47
CA ASN A 241 -17.57 -17.60 29.10
C ASN A 241 -17.94 -16.35 28.27
N SER A 242 -17.78 -15.14 28.81
CA SER A 242 -18.10 -13.90 28.09
C SER A 242 -17.07 -13.52 27.02
N PHE A 243 -15.92 -14.18 26.98
CA PHE A 243 -14.82 -13.87 26.04
C PHE A 243 -14.40 -15.08 25.18
N PRO A 244 -15.32 -15.71 24.42
CA PRO A 244 -15.02 -16.92 23.66
C PRO A 244 -13.99 -16.67 22.54
N GLU A 245 -14.07 -15.51 21.87
CA GLU A 245 -13.11 -15.11 20.84
C GLU A 245 -11.71 -14.93 21.45
N LEU A 246 -11.62 -14.26 22.60
CA LEU A 246 -10.33 -14.05 23.28
C LEU A 246 -9.69 -15.38 23.68
N SER A 247 -10.47 -16.31 24.24
CA SER A 247 -9.97 -17.63 24.65
C SER A 247 -9.35 -18.38 23.46
N SER A 248 -10.07 -18.40 22.32
CA SER A 248 -9.57 -18.99 21.07
C SER A 248 -8.28 -18.32 20.58
N LEU A 249 -8.18 -16.99 20.64
CA LEU A 249 -7.01 -16.24 20.21
C LEU A 249 -5.81 -16.44 21.13
N VAL A 250 -6.00 -16.47 22.45
CA VAL A 250 -4.94 -16.73 23.42
C VAL A 250 -4.37 -18.14 23.24
N GLU A 251 -5.24 -19.13 23.00
CA GLU A 251 -4.81 -20.51 22.68
C GLU A 251 -4.07 -20.57 21.34
N LYS A 252 -4.63 -19.97 20.28
CA LYS A 252 -4.05 -19.98 18.93
C LYS A 252 -2.64 -19.39 18.87
N TYR A 253 -2.41 -18.29 19.59
CA TYR A 253 -1.15 -17.55 19.55
C TYR A 253 -0.24 -17.86 20.74
N GLU A 254 -0.63 -18.77 21.64
CA GLU A 254 0.11 -19.14 22.86
C GLU A 254 0.50 -17.92 23.73
N VAL A 255 -0.37 -16.90 23.79
CA VAL A 255 -0.07 -15.60 24.42
C VAL A 255 0.17 -15.73 25.92
N VAL A 256 -0.51 -16.67 26.55
CA VAL A 256 -0.38 -17.03 27.96
C VAL A 256 -0.14 -18.53 28.00
N PRO A 257 0.76 -19.03 28.86
CA PRO A 257 0.88 -20.46 29.11
C PRO A 257 -0.40 -20.93 29.80
N LEU A 258 -1.43 -21.24 29.01
CA LEU A 258 -2.65 -21.85 29.50
C LEU A 258 -2.27 -23.24 30.00
N GLY A 259 -2.19 -23.40 31.31
CA GLY A 259 -2.24 -24.71 31.93
C GLY A 259 -3.64 -25.25 31.68
N ILE A 260 -3.82 -26.00 30.59
CA ILE A 260 -5.09 -26.67 30.28
C ILE A 260 -5.39 -27.67 31.41
N SER A 261 -6.02 -27.19 32.47
CA SER A 261 -6.84 -28.01 33.36
C SER A 261 -8.16 -28.24 32.64
N SER A 262 -8.13 -29.15 31.66
CA SER A 262 -9.03 -30.30 31.51
C SER A 262 -10.49 -30.28 32.02
N LYS A 263 -11.18 -29.14 32.14
CA LYS A 263 -12.58 -29.10 32.64
C LYS A 263 -13.60 -28.31 31.83
N LEU A 264 -13.21 -27.46 30.87
CA LEU A 264 -14.20 -26.68 30.09
C LEU A 264 -14.62 -27.29 28.75
N LYS A 265 -14.18 -28.52 28.43
CA LYS A 265 -14.56 -29.20 27.18
C LYS A 265 -15.53 -30.40 27.36
N SER A 266 -16.01 -30.72 28.57
CA SER A 266 -16.94 -31.86 28.72
C SER A 266 -18.37 -31.53 29.11
N GLU A 267 -18.71 -30.40 29.73
CA GLU A 267 -20.12 -30.13 30.07
C GLU A 267 -20.40 -28.63 30.12
N ALA A 268 -20.94 -28.11 29.01
CA ALA A 268 -21.69 -26.86 29.04
C ALA A 268 -23.16 -27.20 29.39
N PRO A 269 -23.70 -26.77 30.54
CA PRO A 269 -25.13 -26.55 30.63
C PRO A 269 -25.43 -25.21 29.95
N THR A 270 -26.08 -25.31 28.80
CA THR A 270 -26.76 -24.22 28.12
C THR A 270 -27.61 -23.41 29.11
N SER A 271 -27.53 -22.08 29.00
CA SER A 271 -28.44 -21.08 29.58
C SER A 271 -28.37 -20.80 31.09
N ILE A 272 -27.62 -19.77 31.46
CA ILE A 272 -28.12 -18.77 32.42
C ILE A 272 -27.93 -17.39 31.80
N SER A 273 -28.99 -16.92 31.14
CA SER A 273 -29.14 -15.52 30.78
C SER A 273 -29.06 -14.67 32.05
N VAL A 274 -28.04 -13.83 32.17
CA VAL A 274 -28.02 -12.73 33.14
C VAL A 274 -29.22 -11.85 32.82
N ARG A 275 -30.30 -11.98 33.59
CA ARG A 275 -31.42 -11.05 33.55
C ARG A 275 -30.86 -9.67 33.92
N ARG A 276 -31.05 -8.70 33.02
CA ARG A 276 -31.10 -7.28 33.35
C ARG A 276 -31.97 -7.12 34.59
N VAL A 277 -31.38 -6.61 35.68
CA VAL A 277 -32.16 -6.01 36.76
C VAL A 277 -32.46 -4.59 36.30
N ASP A 278 -33.58 -4.44 35.62
CA ASP A 278 -34.21 -3.14 35.38
C ASP A 278 -35.06 -2.79 36.63
N GLY A 279 -34.78 -1.63 37.24
CA GLY A 279 -35.69 -0.87 38.11
C GLY A 279 -35.56 -1.08 39.62
N VAL A 280 -35.07 -0.07 40.36
CA VAL A 280 -35.82 1.04 41.00
C VAL A 280 -34.90 2.26 41.11
#